data_AF-A0A0C3BMH2-F1
#
_entry.id   AF-A0A0C3BMH2-F1
#
_cell.length_a   1.000
_cell.length_b   1.000
_cell.length_c   1.000
_cell.angle_alpha   90.00
_cell.angle_beta   90.00
_cell.angle_gamma   90.00
#
_symmetry.space_group_name_H-M   'P 1'
#
loop_
_entity.id
_entity.type
_entity.pdbx_description
1 polymer ?
#
loop_
_entity_poly.entity_id
_entity_poly.type
_entity_poly.pdbx_seq_one_letter_code
_entity_poly.pdbx_strand_id
1 'polypeptide(L)'
;MGGCGKTQMVSYFLQEKGHMFTKVVFVDATSECSIKTDLQTWARSLEGGHDQDVWEDALRILANEPFSQPWLLILDNADDPDLQLLPFIPKCSCGSIIITSRNRDAGYLSNTCHLEMGQMDRTEALTTLLKAAKRQLPLVPEELISANTLLDELGCLAVALVQAGTYCHQLSSTVDGVFQPYSITNYLSLFHSRRSSLMKKVNPLTLDGYGRGVYTTLDLSYNAIPPSSRDLLHLISYFHHSDIPLSVLATASNMRFRDPFICLERLEGHKDIVSRLVSLLCADQEWDELRTHEIIQTLRSFSLVSTTNVDDSIFLHLHPLVKAWAKDKILPTDQNYCAMAAQTLSACCFRDNVRLYRYLVPHIDEM
;
A
#
# COMPACT_ATOMS: atom_id res chain seq x y z
N MET A 1 0.94 4.20 0.20
CA MET A 1 0.08 3.02 -0.07
C MET A 1 -1.10 3.38 -0.96
N GLY A 2 -1.65 2.42 -1.72
CA GLY A 2 -2.91 2.61 -2.46
C GLY A 2 -4.13 2.60 -1.54
N GLY A 3 -5.18 3.37 -1.89
CA GLY A 3 -6.44 3.36 -1.15
C GLY A 3 -6.51 4.19 0.14
N CYS A 4 -5.51 5.04 0.41
CA CYS A 4 -5.51 5.97 1.55
C CYS A 4 -6.23 7.32 1.29
N GLY A 5 -6.74 7.55 0.08
CA GLY A 5 -7.54 8.76 -0.23
C GLY A 5 -6.77 9.94 -0.83
N LYS A 6 -5.60 9.72 -1.45
CA LYS A 6 -4.80 10.79 -2.09
C LYS A 6 -5.61 11.56 -3.13
N THR A 7 -6.21 10.87 -4.09
CA THR A 7 -7.06 11.46 -5.14
C THR A 7 -8.27 12.18 -4.54
N GLN A 8 -8.90 11.60 -3.50
CA GLN A 8 -10.01 12.23 -2.77
C GLN A 8 -9.59 13.52 -2.06
N MET A 9 -8.39 13.57 -1.49
CA MET A 9 -7.87 14.79 -0.87
C MET A 9 -7.64 15.89 -1.91
N VAL A 10 -7.14 15.54 -3.11
CA VAL A 10 -7.03 16.50 -4.22
C VAL A 10 -8.41 17.00 -4.65
N SER A 11 -9.40 16.10 -4.79
CA SER A 11 -10.77 16.50 -5.10
C SER A 11 -11.37 17.43 -4.04
N TYR A 12 -11.16 17.14 -2.75
CA TYR A 12 -11.60 18.00 -1.66
C TYR A 12 -10.90 19.37 -1.69
N PHE A 13 -9.59 19.39 -1.94
CA PHE A 13 -8.82 20.63 -2.10
C PHE A 13 -9.37 21.47 -3.27
N LEU A 14 -9.68 20.86 -4.41
CA LEU A 14 -10.28 21.56 -5.55
C LEU A 14 -11.67 22.12 -5.22
N GLN A 15 -12.48 21.42 -4.45
CA GLN A 15 -13.78 21.93 -4.00
C GLN A 15 -13.63 23.17 -3.11
N GLU A 16 -12.69 23.15 -2.16
CA GLU A 16 -12.50 24.25 -1.20
C GLU A 16 -11.72 25.43 -1.78
N LYS A 17 -10.71 25.18 -2.61
CA LYS A 17 -9.70 26.16 -3.04
C LYS A 17 -9.54 26.27 -4.55
N GLY A 18 -10.27 25.51 -5.35
CA GLY A 18 -10.17 25.54 -6.81
C GLY A 18 -10.42 26.92 -7.41
N HIS A 19 -11.29 27.73 -6.80
CA HIS A 19 -11.58 29.11 -7.22
C HIS A 19 -10.38 30.06 -7.14
N MET A 20 -9.30 29.69 -6.46
CA MET A 20 -8.06 30.48 -6.40
C MET A 20 -7.23 30.38 -7.67
N PHE A 21 -7.49 29.40 -8.53
CA PHE A 21 -6.73 29.13 -9.75
C PHE A 21 -7.55 29.53 -10.98
N THR A 22 -6.91 30.18 -11.95
CA THR A 22 -7.54 30.53 -13.23
C THR A 22 -7.69 29.31 -14.13
N LYS A 23 -6.78 28.35 -14.00
CA LYS A 23 -6.74 27.09 -14.76
C LYS A 23 -6.42 25.93 -13.85
N VAL A 24 -7.16 24.84 -13.99
CA VAL A 24 -6.88 23.56 -13.34
C VAL A 24 -6.73 22.51 -14.43
N VAL A 25 -5.60 21.82 -14.44
CA VAL A 25 -5.29 20.74 -15.39
C VAL A 25 -5.17 19.46 -14.60
N PHE A 26 -6.06 18.50 -14.85
CA PHE A 26 -6.03 17.19 -14.21
C PHE A 26 -5.53 16.17 -15.22
N VAL A 27 -4.45 15.46 -14.90
CA VAL A 27 -3.75 14.55 -15.80
C VAL A 27 -3.57 13.20 -15.12
N ASP A 28 -3.96 12.13 -15.82
CA ASP A 28 -3.64 10.76 -15.45
C ASP A 28 -2.15 10.47 -15.73
N ALA A 29 -1.38 10.40 -14.66
CA ALA A 29 0.05 10.09 -14.66
C ALA A 29 0.35 8.60 -14.50
N THR A 30 -0.61 7.71 -14.80
CA THR A 30 -0.38 6.24 -14.81
C THR A 30 0.71 5.82 -15.79
N SER A 31 0.92 6.57 -16.90
CA SER A 31 1.94 6.28 -17.90
C SER A 31 2.37 7.54 -18.67
N GLU A 32 3.51 7.48 -19.35
CA GLU A 32 3.94 8.56 -20.24
C GLU A 32 2.88 8.87 -21.33
N CYS A 33 2.22 7.83 -21.85
CA CYS A 33 1.21 7.95 -22.89
C CYS A 33 -0.06 8.67 -22.39
N SER A 34 -0.52 8.34 -21.18
CA SER A 34 -1.70 8.99 -20.58
C SER A 34 -1.42 10.46 -20.28
N ILE A 35 -0.23 10.80 -19.76
CA ILE A 35 0.17 12.19 -19.53
C ILE A 35 0.11 13.00 -20.83
N LYS A 36 0.75 12.50 -21.88
CA LYS A 36 0.76 13.18 -23.19
C LYS A 36 -0.64 13.38 -23.74
N THR A 37 -1.47 12.34 -23.64
CA THR A 37 -2.86 12.36 -24.14
C THR A 37 -3.70 13.41 -23.43
N ASP A 38 -3.63 13.46 -22.09
CA ASP A 38 -4.42 14.39 -21.29
C ASP A 38 -3.95 15.83 -21.45
N LEU A 39 -2.62 16.07 -21.46
CA LEU A 39 -2.06 17.39 -21.73
C LEU A 39 -2.47 17.90 -23.12
N GLN A 40 -2.38 17.06 -24.15
CA GLN A 40 -2.79 17.42 -25.50
C GLN A 40 -4.30 17.70 -25.57
N THR A 41 -5.12 16.89 -24.90
CA THR A 41 -6.57 17.08 -24.84
C THR A 41 -6.93 18.39 -24.15
N TRP A 42 -6.26 18.71 -23.05
CA TRP A 42 -6.43 19.98 -22.35
C TRP A 42 -6.03 21.17 -23.23
N ALA A 43 -4.87 21.13 -23.88
CA ALA A 43 -4.41 22.20 -24.76
C ALA A 43 -5.41 22.48 -25.90
N ARG A 44 -6.02 21.44 -26.48
CA ARG A 44 -7.06 21.55 -27.51
C ARG A 44 -8.35 22.20 -27.00
N SER A 45 -8.65 22.09 -25.72
CA SER A 45 -9.87 22.66 -25.12
C SER A 45 -9.82 24.18 -24.98
N LEU A 46 -8.63 24.80 -25.08
CA LEU A 46 -8.44 26.23 -24.96
C LEU A 46 -8.78 26.95 -26.28
N GLU A 47 -9.37 28.14 -26.17
CA GLU A 47 -9.71 28.97 -27.33
C GLU A 47 -8.43 29.34 -28.11
N GLY A 48 -8.41 29.05 -29.42
CA GLY A 48 -7.26 29.31 -30.29
C GLY A 48 -6.51 28.07 -30.80
N GLY A 49 -7.02 26.86 -30.52
CA GLY A 49 -6.69 25.57 -31.14
C GLY A 49 -5.36 25.51 -31.89
N HIS A 50 -4.30 25.07 -31.22
CA HIS A 50 -2.96 25.01 -31.81
C HIS A 50 -2.86 23.93 -32.92
N ASP A 51 -2.30 24.34 -34.06
CA ASP A 51 -2.22 23.58 -35.32
C ASP A 51 -1.37 22.29 -35.28
N GLN A 52 -0.54 22.07 -34.24
CA GLN A 52 0.53 21.05 -34.32
C GLN A 52 0.25 19.72 -33.60
N ASP A 53 -0.85 19.57 -32.84
CA ASP A 53 -1.17 18.30 -32.17
C ASP A 53 -0.05 17.77 -31.25
N VAL A 54 0.58 18.67 -30.49
CA VAL A 54 1.75 18.39 -29.65
C VAL A 54 1.42 18.63 -28.17
N TRP A 55 1.66 17.66 -27.28
CA TRP A 55 1.36 17.76 -25.85
C TRP A 55 2.20 18.84 -25.14
N GLU A 56 3.39 19.13 -25.67
CA GLU A 56 4.31 20.18 -25.20
C GLU A 56 3.66 21.58 -25.25
N ASP A 57 2.65 21.79 -26.09
CA ASP A 57 1.89 23.05 -26.13
C ASP A 57 1.20 23.34 -24.80
N ALA A 58 0.71 22.31 -24.11
CA ALA A 58 0.13 22.48 -22.77
C ALA A 58 1.15 23.08 -21.79
N LEU A 59 2.38 22.55 -21.79
CA LEU A 59 3.45 23.06 -20.92
C LEU A 59 3.87 24.47 -21.31
N ARG A 60 3.93 24.77 -22.61
CA ARG A 60 4.26 26.11 -23.11
C ARG A 60 3.19 27.14 -22.72
N ILE A 61 1.91 26.77 -22.75
CA ILE A 61 0.82 27.62 -22.29
C ILE A 61 0.97 27.90 -20.79
N LEU A 62 1.08 26.84 -19.97
CA LEU A 62 1.23 26.98 -18.51
C LEU A 62 2.47 27.80 -18.14
N ALA A 63 3.58 27.61 -18.84
CA ALA A 63 4.82 28.33 -18.55
C ALA A 63 4.78 29.83 -18.90
N ASN A 64 3.92 30.23 -19.83
CA ASN A 64 3.78 31.62 -20.29
C ASN A 64 2.64 32.39 -19.60
N GLU A 65 1.89 31.76 -18.70
CA GLU A 65 0.85 32.44 -17.93
C GLU A 65 1.43 33.57 -17.06
N PRO A 66 0.77 34.74 -16.97
CA PRO A 66 1.22 35.82 -16.12
C PRO A 66 1.05 35.45 -14.64
N PHE A 67 1.91 36.00 -13.77
CA PHE A 67 1.88 35.74 -12.32
C PHE A 67 0.52 36.03 -11.66
N SER A 68 -0.26 36.97 -12.21
CA SER A 68 -1.60 37.31 -11.75
C SER A 68 -2.66 36.24 -12.07
N GLN A 69 -2.31 35.20 -12.83
CA GLN A 69 -3.21 34.11 -13.23
C GLN A 69 -2.62 32.77 -12.78
N PRO A 70 -2.65 32.47 -11.47
CA PRO A 70 -2.11 31.23 -10.96
C PRO A 70 -2.90 30.04 -11.51
N TRP A 71 -2.18 29.02 -11.96
CA TRP A 71 -2.75 27.76 -12.42
C TRP A 71 -2.34 26.62 -11.51
N LEU A 72 -3.05 25.50 -11.64
CA LEU A 72 -2.79 24.26 -10.93
C LEU A 72 -2.69 23.09 -11.90
N LEU A 73 -1.57 22.36 -11.87
CA LEU A 73 -1.39 21.10 -12.58
C LEU A 73 -1.44 19.95 -11.57
N ILE A 74 -2.28 18.95 -11.84
CA ILE A 74 -2.42 17.74 -11.03
C ILE A 74 -1.95 16.57 -11.86
N LEU A 75 -0.91 15.89 -11.39
CA LEU A 75 -0.43 14.61 -11.92
C LEU A 75 -0.89 13.51 -10.96
N ASP A 76 -2.01 12.87 -11.28
CA ASP A 76 -2.62 11.84 -10.42
C ASP A 76 -2.14 10.44 -10.81
N ASN A 77 -1.94 9.53 -9.85
CA ASN A 77 -1.51 8.14 -10.09
C ASN A 77 -0.11 7.99 -10.72
N ALA A 78 0.84 8.87 -10.39
CA ALA A 78 2.23 8.77 -10.83
C ALA A 78 3.00 7.66 -10.08
N ASP A 79 2.49 6.42 -10.17
CA ASP A 79 2.89 5.29 -9.33
C ASP A 79 4.10 4.51 -9.87
N ASP A 80 4.35 4.58 -11.17
CA ASP A 80 5.43 3.85 -11.84
C ASP A 80 6.79 4.46 -11.45
N PRO A 81 7.69 3.70 -10.80
CA PRO A 81 9.01 4.21 -10.42
C PRO A 81 9.90 4.55 -11.60
N ASP A 82 9.66 3.98 -12.78
CA ASP A 82 10.46 4.23 -13.99
C ASP A 82 9.92 5.44 -14.79
N LEU A 83 8.75 5.98 -14.41
CA LEU A 83 8.14 7.12 -15.08
C LEU A 83 8.88 8.43 -14.76
N GLN A 84 9.47 9.02 -15.79
CA GLN A 84 10.12 10.33 -15.66
C GLN A 84 9.08 11.46 -15.71
N LEU A 85 8.80 12.10 -14.57
CA LEU A 85 7.86 13.21 -14.48
C LEU A 85 8.46 14.57 -14.85
N LEU A 86 9.78 14.76 -14.70
CA LEU A 86 10.45 16.05 -14.95
C LEU A 86 10.18 16.64 -16.35
N PRO A 87 10.13 15.84 -17.44
CA PRO A 87 9.77 16.37 -18.77
C PRO A 87 8.36 16.96 -18.85
N PHE A 88 7.46 16.58 -17.95
CA PHE A 88 6.06 17.00 -17.90
C PHE A 88 5.79 18.17 -16.95
N ILE A 89 6.85 18.73 -16.36
CA ILE A 89 6.76 19.87 -15.43
C ILE A 89 7.06 21.17 -16.20
N PRO A 90 6.12 22.15 -16.23
CA PRO A 90 6.38 23.45 -16.83
C PRO A 90 7.56 24.15 -16.16
N LYS A 91 8.47 24.70 -16.96
CA LYS A 91 9.62 25.49 -16.46
C LYS A 91 9.21 26.95 -16.33
N CYS A 92 8.73 27.35 -15.15
CA CYS A 92 8.24 28.70 -14.88
C CYS A 92 8.35 29.08 -13.40
N SER A 93 8.16 30.37 -13.11
CA SER A 93 8.20 30.94 -11.75
C SER A 93 6.82 31.11 -11.11
N CYS A 94 5.75 30.67 -11.79
CA CYS A 94 4.37 30.79 -11.33
C CYS A 94 3.60 29.49 -11.59
N GLY A 95 2.59 29.21 -10.76
CA GLY A 95 1.80 27.99 -10.80
C GLY A 95 2.07 27.04 -9.63
N SER A 96 1.14 26.12 -9.41
CA SER A 96 1.23 25.07 -8.40
C SER A 96 1.11 23.71 -9.06
N ILE A 97 1.85 22.72 -8.53
CA ILE A 97 1.80 21.34 -9.01
C ILE A 97 1.47 20.44 -7.82
N ILE A 98 0.49 19.56 -8.01
CA ILE A 98 0.19 18.47 -7.07
C ILE A 98 0.49 17.16 -7.77
N ILE A 99 1.30 16.32 -7.14
CA ILE A 99 1.60 14.97 -7.62
C ILE A 99 1.02 14.00 -6.59
N THR A 100 0.18 13.06 -7.04
CA THR A 100 -0.24 11.93 -6.21
C THR A 100 0.48 10.67 -6.67
N SER A 101 1.04 9.92 -5.73
CA SER A 101 1.76 8.68 -6.03
C SER A 101 1.75 7.71 -4.86
N ARG A 102 1.76 6.42 -5.17
CA ARG A 102 2.09 5.32 -4.24
C ARG A 102 3.60 5.16 -4.08
N ASN A 103 4.40 5.57 -5.06
CA ASN A 103 5.83 5.57 -4.95
C ASN A 103 6.27 6.71 -4.02
N ARG A 104 6.83 6.36 -2.87
CA ARG A 104 7.30 7.34 -1.88
C ARG A 104 8.44 8.20 -2.43
N ASP A 105 9.22 7.66 -3.36
CA ASP A 105 10.37 8.35 -3.92
C ASP A 105 9.95 9.49 -4.87
N ALA A 106 8.69 9.52 -5.33
CA ALA A 106 8.14 10.68 -6.03
C ALA A 106 8.17 11.96 -5.16
N GLY A 107 8.23 11.81 -3.84
CA GLY A 107 8.42 12.92 -2.90
C GLY A 107 9.72 13.71 -3.12
N TYR A 108 10.76 13.11 -3.70
CA TYR A 108 12.02 13.79 -4.03
C TYR A 108 11.87 14.86 -5.12
N LEU A 109 10.78 14.83 -5.89
CA LEU A 109 10.47 15.86 -6.88
C LEU A 109 9.88 17.13 -6.25
N SER A 110 9.44 17.06 -4.98
CA SER A 110 8.84 18.20 -4.29
C SER A 110 9.90 19.16 -3.78
N ASN A 111 9.76 20.44 -4.14
CA ASN A 111 10.59 21.53 -3.62
C ASN A 111 9.92 22.30 -2.46
N THR A 112 8.69 21.95 -2.08
CA THR A 112 7.88 22.73 -1.14
C THR A 112 7.36 21.89 0.03
N CYS A 113 6.59 20.84 -0.27
CA CYS A 113 5.95 20.01 0.74
C CYS A 113 5.78 18.57 0.24
N HIS A 114 6.02 17.60 1.12
CA HIS A 114 5.72 16.20 0.87
C HIS A 114 4.81 15.70 1.99
N LEU A 115 3.58 15.31 1.63
CA LEU A 115 2.57 14.81 2.55
C LEU A 115 2.43 13.29 2.40
N GLU A 116 2.97 12.55 3.36
CA GLU A 116 2.82 11.10 3.41
C GLU A 116 1.43 10.73 3.97
N MET A 117 0.55 10.22 3.10
CA MET A 117 -0.75 9.71 3.52
C MET A 117 -0.69 8.23 3.85
N GLY A 118 -0.90 7.93 5.13
CA GLY A 118 -0.92 6.59 5.69
C GLY A 118 -2.32 6.08 6.00
N GLN A 119 -2.39 5.30 7.08
CA GLN A 119 -3.62 4.78 7.66
C GLN A 119 -4.36 5.92 8.39
N MET A 120 -5.69 5.83 8.46
CA MET A 120 -6.45 6.72 9.34
C MET A 120 -6.14 6.43 10.81
N ASP A 121 -6.27 7.46 11.65
CA ASP A 121 -6.36 7.18 13.07
C ASP A 121 -7.65 6.38 13.39
N ARG A 122 -7.70 5.73 14.55
CA ARG A 122 -8.84 4.85 14.88
C ARG A 122 -10.18 5.59 14.95
N THR A 123 -10.19 6.87 15.33
CA THR A 123 -11.41 7.68 15.43
C THR A 123 -11.93 8.03 14.04
N GLU A 124 -11.04 8.46 13.15
CA GLU A 124 -11.32 8.72 11.74
C GLU A 124 -11.79 7.45 11.03
N ALA A 125 -11.12 6.31 11.29
CA ALA A 125 -11.43 5.02 10.71
C ALA A 125 -12.82 4.52 11.13
N LEU A 126 -13.14 4.57 12.43
CA LEU A 126 -14.46 4.23 12.94
C LEU A 126 -15.53 5.13 12.33
N THR A 127 -15.29 6.44 12.32
CA THR A 127 -16.21 7.44 11.75
C THR A 127 -16.46 7.15 10.27
N THR A 128 -15.42 6.82 9.51
CA THR A 128 -15.53 6.51 8.08
C THR A 128 -16.34 5.25 7.84
N LEU A 129 -16.06 4.17 8.59
CA LEU A 129 -16.81 2.92 8.53
C LEU A 129 -18.30 3.15 8.80
N LEU A 130 -18.62 3.89 9.87
CA LEU A 130 -20.01 4.16 10.26
C LEU A 130 -20.73 5.06 9.26
N LYS A 131 -20.07 6.12 8.75
CA LYS A 131 -20.62 6.97 7.69
C LYS A 131 -20.93 6.16 6.44
N ALA A 132 -20.01 5.29 5.99
CA ALA A 132 -20.24 4.43 4.84
C ALA A 132 -21.37 3.41 5.08
N ALA A 133 -21.51 2.91 6.30
CA ALA A 133 -22.63 2.04 6.71
C ALA A 133 -23.96 2.79 6.90
N LYS A 134 -23.97 4.12 6.83
CA LYS A 134 -25.08 5.01 7.22
C LYS A 134 -25.57 4.74 8.65
N ARG A 135 -24.62 4.58 9.57
CA ARG A 135 -24.87 4.32 10.99
C ARG A 135 -24.28 5.42 11.85
N GLN A 136 -24.77 5.53 13.08
CA GLN A 136 -24.30 6.48 14.08
C GLN A 136 -24.07 5.76 15.41
N LEU A 137 -23.26 6.37 16.26
CA LEU A 137 -23.10 5.94 17.64
C LEU A 137 -24.34 6.30 18.48
N PRO A 138 -24.60 5.57 19.59
CA PRO A 138 -23.85 4.41 20.06
C PRO A 138 -24.19 3.13 19.28
N LEU A 139 -23.19 2.27 19.07
CA LEU A 139 -23.41 0.88 18.67
C LEU A 139 -23.70 0.01 19.89
N VAL A 140 -24.29 -1.16 19.65
CA VAL A 140 -24.36 -2.23 20.66
C VAL A 140 -22.94 -2.66 21.05
N PRO A 141 -22.61 -2.94 22.33
CA PRO A 141 -21.24 -3.22 22.75
C PRO A 141 -20.50 -4.31 21.95
N GLU A 142 -21.17 -5.42 21.65
CA GLU A 142 -20.60 -6.53 20.84
C GLU A 142 -20.24 -6.08 19.42
N GLU A 143 -21.05 -5.20 18.85
CA GLU A 143 -20.83 -4.66 17.52
C GLU A 143 -19.71 -3.61 17.51
N LEU A 144 -19.56 -2.83 18.58
CA LEU A 144 -18.42 -1.93 18.74
C LEU A 144 -17.10 -2.70 18.84
N ILE A 145 -17.08 -3.85 19.54
CA ILE A 145 -15.92 -4.75 19.57
C ILE A 145 -15.62 -5.24 18.16
N SER A 146 -16.64 -5.75 17.45
CA SER A 146 -16.49 -6.23 16.06
C SER A 146 -16.00 -5.12 15.11
N ALA A 147 -16.46 -3.88 15.30
CA ALA A 147 -16.00 -2.74 14.54
C ALA A 147 -14.52 -2.48 14.77
N ASN A 148 -14.06 -2.47 16.02
CA ASN A 148 -12.64 -2.28 16.34
C ASN A 148 -11.77 -3.41 15.78
N THR A 149 -12.19 -4.67 15.90
CA THR A 149 -11.49 -5.81 15.27
C THR A 149 -11.39 -5.62 13.76
N LEU A 150 -12.48 -5.18 13.12
CA LEU A 150 -12.48 -4.92 11.69
C LEU A 150 -11.55 -3.75 11.30
N LEU A 151 -11.44 -2.70 12.13
CA LEU A 151 -10.47 -1.61 11.88
C LEU A 151 -9.04 -2.14 11.86
N ASP A 152 -8.70 -3.03 12.79
CA ASP A 152 -7.37 -3.63 12.90
C ASP A 152 -7.07 -4.54 11.69
N GLU A 153 -8.01 -5.41 11.28
CA GLU A 153 -7.81 -6.28 10.12
C GLU A 153 -7.75 -5.54 8.79
N LEU A 154 -8.50 -4.44 8.66
CA LEU A 154 -8.46 -3.56 7.49
C LEU A 154 -7.31 -2.55 7.56
N GLY A 155 -6.53 -2.53 8.64
CA GLY A 155 -5.41 -1.61 8.86
C GLY A 155 -5.81 -0.14 8.76
N CYS A 156 -7.03 0.21 9.17
CA CYS A 156 -7.59 1.56 9.06
C CYS A 156 -7.49 2.17 7.63
N LEU A 157 -7.51 1.34 6.58
CA LEU A 157 -7.38 1.79 5.21
C LEU A 157 -8.71 2.34 4.67
N ALA A 158 -8.70 3.59 4.20
CA ALA A 158 -9.90 4.32 3.78
C ALA A 158 -10.80 3.54 2.83
N VAL A 159 -10.25 3.09 1.70
CA VAL A 159 -11.02 2.38 0.68
C VAL A 159 -11.62 1.07 1.21
N ALA A 160 -10.90 0.36 2.08
CA ALA A 160 -11.36 -0.91 2.63
C ALA A 160 -12.49 -0.72 3.64
N LEU A 161 -12.39 0.32 4.48
CA LEU A 161 -13.43 0.71 5.44
C LEU A 161 -14.70 1.19 4.74
N VAL A 162 -14.55 2.04 3.73
CA VAL A 162 -15.68 2.52 2.91
C VAL A 162 -16.35 1.35 2.21
N GLN A 163 -15.58 0.42 1.66
CA GLN A 163 -16.12 -0.80 1.06
C GLN A 163 -16.89 -1.65 2.07
N ALA A 164 -16.32 -1.90 3.25
CA ALA A 164 -16.98 -2.68 4.31
C ALA A 164 -18.28 -2.03 4.77
N GLY A 165 -18.25 -0.73 5.09
CA GLY A 165 -19.43 0.01 5.51
C GLY A 165 -20.50 0.04 4.42
N THR A 166 -20.11 0.31 3.17
CA THR A 166 -21.03 0.30 2.03
C THR A 166 -21.71 -1.06 1.87
N TYR A 167 -20.97 -2.16 2.03
CA TYR A 167 -21.51 -3.51 1.95
C TYR A 167 -22.55 -3.76 3.05
N CYS A 168 -22.26 -3.36 4.29
CA CYS A 168 -23.23 -3.42 5.39
C CYS A 168 -24.49 -2.61 5.07
N HIS A 169 -24.34 -1.40 4.54
CA HIS A 169 -25.48 -0.57 4.16
C HIS A 169 -26.34 -1.23 3.06
N GLN A 170 -25.70 -1.75 2.02
CA GLN A 170 -26.38 -2.37 0.87
C GLN A 170 -27.15 -3.64 1.24
N LEU A 171 -26.67 -4.42 2.21
CA LEU A 171 -27.37 -5.61 2.71
C LEU A 171 -28.33 -5.34 3.85
N SER A 172 -28.37 -4.11 4.37
CA SER A 172 -29.38 -3.72 5.34
C SER A 172 -30.73 -3.59 4.65
N SER A 173 -31.81 -3.90 5.35
CA SER A 173 -33.17 -3.86 4.80
C SER A 173 -34.12 -3.12 5.73
N THR A 174 -35.22 -2.61 5.19
CA THR A 174 -36.32 -2.07 5.99
C THR A 174 -37.55 -2.94 5.77
N VAL A 175 -38.05 -3.54 6.84
CA VAL A 175 -39.26 -4.38 6.81
C VAL A 175 -40.28 -3.75 7.74
N ASP A 176 -41.48 -3.48 7.23
CA ASP A 176 -42.58 -2.84 7.98
C ASP A 176 -42.18 -1.50 8.66
N GLY A 177 -41.35 -0.72 7.99
CA GLY A 177 -40.84 0.56 8.51
C GLY A 177 -39.74 0.43 9.56
N VAL A 178 -39.36 -0.80 9.94
CA VAL A 178 -38.27 -1.08 10.88
C VAL A 178 -37.00 -1.37 10.09
N PHE A 179 -35.97 -0.54 10.31
CA PHE A 179 -34.64 -0.76 9.73
C PHE A 179 -33.95 -1.94 10.42
N GLN A 180 -33.57 -2.94 9.63
CA GLN A 180 -32.83 -4.13 10.04
C GLN A 180 -31.41 -4.03 9.45
N PRO A 181 -30.40 -3.68 10.27
CA PRO A 181 -29.04 -3.55 9.79
C PRO A 181 -28.42 -4.92 9.49
N TYR A 182 -27.71 -5.03 8.37
CA TYR A 182 -26.65 -6.03 8.25
C TYR A 182 -25.47 -5.56 9.09
N SER A 183 -25.27 -6.20 10.24
CA SER A 183 -24.35 -5.72 11.27
C SER A 183 -22.89 -5.79 10.83
N ILE A 184 -22.05 -4.98 11.46
CA ILE A 184 -20.59 -5.04 11.29
C ILE A 184 -20.07 -6.42 11.75
N THR A 185 -20.70 -7.01 12.76
CA THR A 185 -20.41 -8.39 13.22
C THR A 185 -20.70 -9.44 12.14
N ASN A 186 -21.79 -9.30 11.39
CA ASN A 186 -22.07 -10.20 10.26
C ASN A 186 -21.04 -10.02 9.14
N TYR A 187 -20.68 -8.77 8.84
CA TYR A 187 -19.63 -8.50 7.85
C TYR A 187 -18.29 -9.07 8.27
N LEU A 188 -17.86 -8.90 9.53
CA LEU A 188 -16.61 -9.44 10.05
C LEU A 188 -16.55 -10.97 9.92
N SER A 189 -17.63 -11.66 10.28
CA SER A 189 -17.75 -13.13 10.08
C SER A 189 -17.60 -13.52 8.60
N LEU A 190 -18.22 -12.77 7.69
CA LEU A 190 -18.06 -13.00 6.25
C LEU A 190 -16.65 -12.66 5.77
N PHE A 191 -16.03 -11.62 6.33
CA PHE A 191 -14.68 -11.19 6.01
C PHE A 191 -13.67 -12.29 6.34
N HIS A 192 -13.70 -12.88 7.53
CA HIS A 192 -12.77 -13.98 7.86
C HIS A 192 -12.89 -15.18 6.90
N SER A 193 -14.08 -15.49 6.39
CA SER A 193 -14.31 -16.66 5.52
C SER A 193 -14.15 -16.39 4.01
N ARG A 194 -14.26 -15.12 3.58
CA ARG A 194 -14.30 -14.71 2.17
C ARG A 194 -13.46 -13.47 1.86
N ARG A 195 -12.48 -13.13 2.71
CA ARG A 195 -11.60 -11.94 2.61
C ARG A 195 -11.12 -11.65 1.19
N SER A 196 -10.43 -12.61 0.56
CA SER A 196 -9.91 -12.46 -0.81
C SER A 196 -10.99 -12.11 -1.85
N SER A 197 -12.17 -12.73 -1.75
CA SER A 197 -13.28 -12.43 -2.66
C SER A 197 -13.87 -11.05 -2.41
N LEU A 198 -14.01 -10.64 -1.15
CA LEU A 198 -14.51 -9.31 -0.80
C LEU A 198 -13.53 -8.23 -1.25
N MET A 199 -12.25 -8.33 -0.90
CA MET A 199 -11.25 -7.30 -1.20
C MET A 199 -10.90 -7.16 -2.69
N LYS A 200 -11.30 -8.13 -3.53
CA LYS A 200 -11.23 -8.00 -5.00
C LYS A 200 -12.43 -7.27 -5.61
N LYS A 201 -13.59 -7.27 -4.94
CA LYS A 201 -14.79 -6.58 -5.43
C LYS A 201 -14.54 -5.08 -5.46
N VAL A 202 -15.04 -4.46 -6.53
CA VAL A 202 -15.04 -3.01 -6.70
C VAL A 202 -16.24 -2.45 -5.95
N ASN A 203 -16.06 -1.36 -5.22
CA ASN A 203 -17.18 -0.62 -4.67
C ASN A 203 -17.78 0.26 -5.79
N PRO A 204 -19.05 0.07 -6.19
CA PRO A 204 -19.66 0.84 -7.28
C PRO A 204 -19.87 2.33 -6.95
N LEU A 205 -19.63 2.77 -5.70
CA LEU A 205 -19.83 4.14 -5.24
C LEU A 205 -18.52 4.97 -5.18
N THR A 206 -17.40 4.49 -5.73
CA THR A 206 -16.15 5.27 -5.77
C THR A 206 -16.27 6.40 -6.78
N LEU A 207 -16.36 7.64 -6.28
CA LEU A 207 -16.54 8.89 -7.04
C LEU A 207 -15.44 9.18 -8.07
N ASP A 208 -14.26 8.57 -7.91
CA ASP A 208 -13.07 8.76 -8.73
C ASP A 208 -12.99 7.80 -9.93
N GLY A 209 -13.98 6.93 -10.13
CA GLY A 209 -13.91 5.91 -11.19
C GLY A 209 -12.75 4.92 -10.99
N TYR A 210 -12.10 4.92 -9.81
CA TYR A 210 -11.05 3.98 -9.43
C TYR A 210 -11.68 2.61 -9.18
N GLY A 211 -12.03 1.95 -10.29
CA GLY A 211 -12.83 0.73 -10.35
C GLY A 211 -12.05 -0.53 -9.98
N ARG A 212 -11.17 -0.48 -8.98
CA ARG A 212 -10.37 -1.64 -8.55
C ARG A 212 -10.52 -1.86 -7.04
N GLY A 213 -10.81 -3.10 -6.65
CA GLY A 213 -10.74 -3.52 -5.26
C GLY A 213 -9.30 -3.51 -4.75
N VAL A 214 -9.13 -3.42 -3.42
CA VAL A 214 -7.80 -3.35 -2.77
C VAL A 214 -6.86 -4.45 -3.25
N TYR A 215 -7.34 -5.70 -3.31
CA TYR A 215 -6.52 -6.84 -3.71
C TYR A 215 -6.17 -6.81 -5.20
N THR A 216 -7.04 -6.24 -6.02
CA THR A 216 -6.77 -6.06 -7.45
C THR A 216 -5.63 -5.06 -7.66
N THR A 217 -5.57 -3.98 -6.88
CA THR A 217 -4.46 -3.03 -6.93
C THR A 217 -3.15 -3.65 -6.46
N LEU A 218 -3.19 -4.48 -5.40
CA LEU A 218 -2.01 -5.23 -4.92
C LEU A 218 -1.55 -6.26 -5.96
N ASP A 219 -2.47 -6.95 -6.64
CA ASP A 219 -2.16 -7.90 -7.71
C ASP A 219 -1.38 -7.23 -8.86
N LEU A 220 -1.70 -5.97 -9.22
CA LEU A 220 -0.93 -5.23 -10.23
C LEU A 220 0.51 -4.95 -9.78
N SER A 221 0.66 -4.43 -8.55
CA SER A 221 1.99 -4.18 -7.96
C SER A 221 2.81 -5.46 -7.88
N TYR A 222 2.18 -6.58 -7.50
CA TYR A 222 2.83 -7.89 -7.45
C TYR A 222 3.36 -8.37 -8.79
N ASN A 223 2.57 -8.17 -9.85
CA ASN A 223 2.93 -8.61 -11.20
C ASN A 223 4.08 -7.79 -11.78
N ALA A 224 4.26 -6.55 -11.31
CA ALA A 224 5.33 -5.66 -11.75
C ALA A 224 6.68 -5.92 -11.04
N ILE A 225 6.69 -6.56 -9.87
CA ILE A 225 7.95 -6.82 -9.13
C ILE A 225 8.63 -8.14 -9.54
N PRO A 226 9.98 -8.24 -9.41
CA PRO A 226 10.74 -9.46 -9.70
C PRO A 226 10.39 -10.65 -8.78
N PRO A 227 10.68 -11.90 -9.21
CA PRO A 227 10.44 -13.09 -8.39
C PRO A 227 11.09 -13.05 -7.00
N SER A 228 12.34 -12.57 -6.88
CA SER A 228 13.03 -12.45 -5.59
C SER A 228 12.30 -11.53 -4.60
N SER A 229 11.71 -10.43 -5.10
CA SER A 229 10.89 -9.52 -4.29
C SER A 229 9.59 -10.17 -3.84
N ARG A 230 8.98 -11.01 -4.69
CA ARG A 230 7.79 -11.79 -4.33
C ARG A 230 8.10 -12.81 -3.24
N ASP A 231 9.22 -13.53 -3.39
CA ASP A 231 9.65 -14.53 -2.42
C ASP A 231 9.95 -13.90 -1.05
N LEU A 232 10.64 -12.74 -1.03
CA LEU A 232 10.87 -12.01 0.23
C LEU A 232 9.55 -11.53 0.84
N LEU A 233 8.65 -10.95 0.03
CA LEU A 233 7.34 -10.48 0.49
C LEU A 233 6.52 -11.60 1.15
N HIS A 234 6.51 -12.78 0.53
CA HIS A 234 5.83 -13.95 1.09
C HIS A 234 6.49 -14.43 2.38
N LEU A 235 7.82 -14.48 2.42
CA LEU A 235 8.57 -14.81 3.65
C LEU A 235 8.19 -13.87 4.81
N ILE A 236 8.28 -12.55 4.60
CA ILE A 236 8.01 -11.57 5.66
C ILE A 236 6.53 -11.47 6.02
N SER A 237 5.61 -11.92 5.15
CA SER A 237 4.18 -11.96 5.45
C SER A 237 3.83 -12.90 6.62
N TYR A 238 4.68 -13.89 6.94
CA TYR A 238 4.49 -14.79 8.08
C TYR A 238 5.03 -14.24 9.40
N PHE A 239 5.68 -13.08 9.38
CA PHE A 239 6.07 -12.37 10.60
C PHE A 239 4.89 -11.51 11.09
N HIS A 240 4.96 -11.02 12.34
CA HIS A 240 4.14 -9.88 12.75
C HIS A 240 4.23 -8.72 11.74
N HIS A 241 3.14 -7.99 11.52
CA HIS A 241 3.05 -7.02 10.43
C HIS A 241 3.91 -5.76 10.63
N SER A 242 4.29 -5.45 11.87
CA SER A 242 5.16 -4.30 12.20
C SER A 242 6.46 -4.76 12.82
N ASP A 243 7.45 -3.84 12.77
CA ASP A 243 8.71 -3.92 13.52
C ASP A 243 9.54 -5.17 13.24
N ILE A 244 9.51 -5.68 12.00
CA ILE A 244 10.31 -6.83 11.58
C ILE A 244 11.78 -6.37 11.44
N PRO A 245 12.71 -6.77 12.32
CA PRO A 245 14.08 -6.29 12.24
C PRO A 245 14.78 -6.93 11.04
N LEU A 246 15.36 -6.12 10.14
CA LEU A 246 16.12 -6.63 9.00
C LEU A 246 17.31 -7.50 9.44
N SER A 247 17.88 -7.17 10.61
CA SER A 247 18.95 -7.92 11.25
C SER A 247 18.58 -9.37 11.57
N VAL A 248 17.29 -9.73 11.65
CA VAL A 248 16.84 -11.13 11.76
C VAL A 248 17.26 -11.93 10.54
N LEU A 249 17.08 -11.38 9.33
CA LEU A 249 17.45 -12.06 8.09
C LEU A 249 18.97 -12.22 7.99
N ALA A 250 19.72 -11.17 8.32
CA ALA A 250 21.18 -11.20 8.34
C ALA A 250 21.72 -12.20 9.37
N THR A 251 21.18 -12.19 10.59
CA THR A 251 21.58 -13.09 11.67
C THR A 251 21.30 -14.54 11.31
N ALA A 252 20.09 -14.85 10.80
CA ALA A 252 19.74 -16.20 10.37
C ALA A 252 20.64 -16.68 9.22
N SER A 253 20.97 -15.80 8.27
CA SER A 253 21.87 -16.10 7.16
C SER A 253 23.29 -16.42 7.63
N ASN A 254 23.82 -15.64 8.59
CA ASN A 254 25.13 -15.89 9.20
C ASN A 254 25.18 -17.22 9.95
N MET A 255 24.06 -17.66 10.53
CA MET A 255 23.90 -18.98 11.14
C MET A 255 23.57 -20.09 10.12
N ARG A 256 23.57 -19.77 8.82
CA ARG A 256 23.21 -20.68 7.70
C ARG A 256 21.83 -21.31 7.91
N PHE A 257 20.92 -20.58 8.54
CA PHE A 257 19.58 -21.02 8.92
C PHE A 257 19.57 -22.32 9.72
N ARG A 258 20.64 -22.63 10.45
CA ARG A 258 20.72 -23.82 11.32
C ARG A 258 20.12 -23.53 12.67
N ASP A 259 19.50 -24.55 13.26
CA ASP A 259 19.02 -24.45 14.63
C ASP A 259 20.22 -24.35 15.59
N PRO A 260 20.18 -23.44 16.57
CA PRO A 260 21.25 -23.32 17.55
C PRO A 260 21.32 -24.54 18.49
N PHE A 261 20.19 -25.24 18.66
CA PHE A 261 20.09 -26.46 19.45
C PHE A 261 19.25 -27.50 18.69
N ILE A 262 19.75 -28.73 18.59
CA ILE A 262 19.02 -29.84 17.98
C ILE A 262 18.25 -30.57 19.09
N CYS A 263 16.97 -30.24 19.25
CA CYS A 263 16.09 -30.91 20.21
C CYS A 263 15.40 -32.15 19.63
N LEU A 264 15.10 -32.12 18.33
CA LEU A 264 14.44 -33.19 17.57
C LEU A 264 15.04 -33.27 16.17
N GLU A 265 14.94 -34.44 15.54
CA GLU A 265 15.30 -34.60 14.13
C GLU A 265 14.34 -33.83 13.23
N ARG A 266 14.89 -33.15 12.22
CA ARG A 266 14.12 -32.43 11.20
C ARG A 266 13.67 -33.39 10.10
N LEU A 267 12.45 -33.20 9.59
CA LEU A 267 11.92 -33.94 8.43
C LEU A 267 12.77 -33.68 7.18
N GLU A 268 12.76 -34.61 6.20
CA GLU A 268 13.60 -34.50 5.00
C GLU A 268 13.41 -33.19 4.22
N GLY A 269 12.17 -32.68 4.16
CA GLY A 269 11.84 -31.40 3.49
C GLY A 269 12.44 -30.15 4.16
N HIS A 270 13.07 -30.27 5.33
CA HIS A 270 13.77 -29.17 5.99
C HIS A 270 15.01 -28.69 5.21
N LYS A 271 15.71 -29.61 4.55
CA LYS A 271 16.88 -29.26 3.72
C LYS A 271 16.49 -28.34 2.57
N ASP A 272 15.32 -28.58 1.96
CA ASP A 272 14.79 -27.73 0.88
C ASP A 272 14.44 -26.33 1.39
N ILE A 273 13.88 -26.22 2.59
CA ILE A 273 13.59 -24.93 3.25
C ILE A 273 14.87 -24.11 3.41
N VAL A 274 15.93 -24.71 3.97
CA VAL A 274 17.22 -24.04 4.16
C VAL A 274 17.84 -23.67 2.82
N SER A 275 17.83 -24.58 1.83
CA SER A 275 18.37 -24.30 0.49
C SER A 275 17.68 -23.10 -0.17
N ARG A 276 16.36 -22.99 0.00
CA ARG A 276 15.59 -21.87 -0.55
C ARG A 276 15.89 -20.54 0.15
N LEU A 277 15.97 -20.55 1.48
CA LEU A 277 16.39 -19.37 2.25
C LEU A 277 17.78 -18.86 1.84
N VAL A 278 18.74 -19.77 1.67
CA VAL A 278 20.09 -19.44 1.18
C VAL A 278 20.02 -18.87 -0.24
N SER A 279 19.25 -19.48 -1.15
CA SER A 279 19.13 -18.95 -2.53
C SER A 279 18.51 -17.55 -2.62
N LEU A 280 17.63 -17.22 -1.66
CA LEU A 280 16.93 -15.94 -1.59
C LEU A 280 17.82 -14.84 -0.99
N LEU A 281 18.50 -15.13 0.11
CA LEU A 281 19.17 -14.14 0.97
C LEU A 281 20.70 -14.15 0.88
N CYS A 282 21.29 -15.16 0.23
CA CYS A 282 22.73 -15.32 0.17
C CYS A 282 23.27 -15.34 -1.27
N ALA A 283 24.51 -14.86 -1.42
CA ALA A 283 25.37 -15.05 -2.58
C ALA A 283 26.64 -15.78 -2.11
N ASP A 284 27.08 -16.80 -2.85
CA ASP A 284 28.24 -17.63 -2.46
C ASP A 284 28.20 -18.18 -1.02
N GLN A 285 27.00 -18.47 -0.52
CA GLN A 285 26.70 -18.94 0.86
C GLN A 285 26.93 -17.90 1.97
N GLU A 286 27.09 -16.62 1.62
CA GLU A 286 27.19 -15.50 2.57
C GLU A 286 26.02 -14.54 2.42
N TRP A 287 25.72 -13.79 3.48
CA TRP A 287 24.66 -12.78 3.48
C TRP A 287 24.90 -11.74 2.38
N ASP A 288 23.93 -11.59 1.48
CA ASP A 288 23.97 -10.59 0.43
C ASP A 288 23.16 -9.35 0.86
N GLU A 289 23.86 -8.44 1.53
CA GLU A 289 23.27 -7.21 2.04
C GLU A 289 22.74 -6.33 0.90
N LEU A 290 23.53 -6.15 -0.17
CA LEU A 290 23.19 -5.27 -1.28
C LEU A 290 21.93 -5.76 -1.99
N ARG A 291 21.88 -7.05 -2.35
CA ARG A 291 20.70 -7.65 -3.00
C ARG A 291 19.46 -7.56 -2.12
N THR A 292 19.61 -7.77 -0.81
CA THR A 292 18.45 -7.64 0.09
C THR A 292 17.94 -6.20 0.15
N HIS A 293 18.83 -5.21 0.17
CA HIS A 293 18.45 -3.80 0.11
C HIS A 293 17.78 -3.45 -1.22
N GLU A 294 18.26 -3.93 -2.36
CA GLU A 294 17.62 -3.75 -3.67
C GLU A 294 16.21 -4.35 -3.71
N ILE A 295 16.04 -5.54 -3.14
CA ILE A 295 14.71 -6.17 -3.01
C ILE A 295 13.78 -5.30 -2.16
N ILE A 296 14.25 -4.80 -1.01
CA ILE A 296 13.46 -3.95 -0.12
C ILE A 296 13.12 -2.61 -0.79
N GLN A 297 14.07 -2.00 -1.50
CA GLN A 297 13.84 -0.78 -2.28
C GLN A 297 12.76 -1.01 -3.34
N THR A 298 12.80 -2.14 -4.04
CA THR A 298 11.75 -2.53 -4.99
C THR A 298 10.39 -2.68 -4.29
N LEU A 299 10.32 -3.38 -3.15
CA LEU A 299 9.05 -3.50 -2.42
C LEU A 299 8.51 -2.15 -1.91
N ARG A 300 9.41 -1.23 -1.55
CA ARG A 300 9.08 0.13 -1.11
C ARG A 300 8.54 1.00 -2.25
N SER A 301 9.14 0.95 -3.44
CA SER A 301 8.69 1.75 -4.60
C SER A 301 7.27 1.38 -5.01
N PHE A 302 6.87 0.12 -4.82
CA PHE A 302 5.50 -0.36 -5.03
C PHE A 302 4.58 -0.22 -3.80
N SER A 303 5.03 0.44 -2.73
CA SER A 303 4.22 0.68 -1.52
C SER A 303 3.77 -0.61 -0.80
N LEU A 304 4.48 -1.73 -0.99
CA LEU A 304 4.16 -3.03 -0.38
C LEU A 304 4.79 -3.17 1.01
N VAL A 305 5.97 -2.58 1.21
CA VAL A 305 6.70 -2.53 2.48
C VAL A 305 7.06 -1.08 2.79
N SER A 306 7.02 -0.71 4.06
CA SER A 306 7.66 0.51 4.56
C SER A 306 8.79 0.18 5.51
N THR A 307 9.71 1.13 5.71
CA THR A 307 10.87 0.93 6.56
C THR A 307 11.02 2.07 7.55
N THR A 308 11.38 1.75 8.78
CA THR A 308 11.87 2.73 9.77
C THR A 308 13.32 2.42 10.12
N ASN A 309 14.05 3.45 10.53
CA ASN A 309 15.40 3.30 11.07
C ASN A 309 15.40 3.83 12.50
N VAL A 310 15.79 2.98 13.44
CA VAL A 310 15.93 3.30 14.87
C VAL A 310 17.25 2.73 15.35
N ASP A 311 18.11 3.55 15.95
CA ASP A 311 19.41 3.14 16.49
C ASP A 311 20.26 2.30 15.50
N ASP A 312 20.42 2.80 14.27
CA ASP A 312 21.11 2.14 13.15
C ASP A 312 20.53 0.77 12.75
N SER A 313 19.30 0.46 13.16
CA SER A 313 18.60 -0.77 12.82
C SER A 313 17.42 -0.48 11.91
N ILE A 314 17.35 -1.20 10.79
CA ILE A 314 16.24 -1.11 9.84
C ILE A 314 15.14 -2.08 10.26
N PHE A 315 13.91 -1.57 10.34
CA PHE A 315 12.71 -2.36 10.60
C PHE A 315 11.78 -2.30 9.39
N LEU A 316 11.27 -3.46 8.98
CA LEU A 316 10.30 -3.61 7.91
C LEU A 316 8.90 -3.63 8.50
N HIS A 317 7.97 -3.00 7.78
CA HIS A 317 6.56 -2.94 8.14
C HIS A 317 5.71 -3.26 6.92
N LEU A 318 4.72 -4.11 7.14
CA LEU A 318 3.65 -4.43 6.22
C LEU A 318 2.36 -3.80 6.74
N HIS A 319 1.58 -3.26 5.82
CA HIS A 319 0.19 -2.97 6.15
C HIS A 319 -0.56 -4.29 6.40
N PRO A 320 -1.47 -4.37 7.41
CA PRO A 320 -2.21 -5.60 7.73
C PRO A 320 -2.86 -6.25 6.51
N LEU A 321 -3.54 -5.48 5.66
CA LEU A 321 -4.10 -5.99 4.40
C LEU A 321 -3.06 -6.49 3.38
N VAL A 322 -1.86 -5.92 3.31
CA VAL A 322 -0.80 -6.42 2.40
C VAL A 322 -0.29 -7.76 2.90
N LYS A 323 -0.03 -7.87 4.20
CA LYS A 323 0.34 -9.14 4.84
C LYS A 323 -0.72 -10.22 4.57
N ALA A 324 -1.96 -9.89 4.86
CA ALA A 324 -3.07 -10.82 4.74
C ALA A 324 -3.29 -11.21 3.25
N TRP A 325 -3.18 -10.27 2.32
CA TRP A 325 -3.26 -10.53 0.88
C TRP A 325 -2.10 -11.41 0.39
N ALA A 326 -0.87 -11.19 0.84
CA ALA A 326 0.28 -11.99 0.46
C ALA A 326 0.05 -13.46 0.87
N LYS A 327 -0.43 -13.72 2.09
CA LYS A 327 -0.83 -15.07 2.55
C LYS A 327 -1.94 -15.67 1.67
N ASP A 328 -2.98 -14.90 1.32
CA ASP A 328 -4.10 -15.37 0.50
C ASP A 328 -3.71 -15.68 -0.96
N LYS A 329 -2.58 -15.13 -1.42
CA LYS A 329 -2.11 -15.30 -2.80
C LYS A 329 -1.39 -16.64 -3.00
N ILE A 330 -0.82 -17.21 -1.95
CA ILE A 330 -0.06 -18.46 -1.98
C ILE A 330 -1.04 -19.62 -2.22
N LEU A 331 -0.82 -20.40 -3.28
CA LEU A 331 -1.58 -21.63 -3.48
C LEU A 331 -1.14 -22.69 -2.46
N PRO A 332 -2.01 -23.63 -2.04
CA PRO A 332 -1.63 -24.70 -1.10
C PRO A 332 -0.46 -25.58 -1.57
N THR A 333 -0.19 -25.60 -2.87
CA THR A 333 0.91 -26.31 -3.53
C THR A 333 2.20 -25.49 -3.64
N ASP A 334 2.14 -24.18 -3.37
CA ASP A 334 3.30 -23.31 -3.40
C ASP A 334 4.09 -23.44 -2.07
N GLN A 335 5.41 -23.52 -2.23
CA GLN A 335 6.47 -23.15 -1.29
C GLN A 335 6.04 -22.83 0.16
N ASN A 336 6.52 -23.64 1.12
CA ASN A 336 6.19 -23.48 2.55
C ASN A 336 6.92 -22.28 3.20
N TYR A 337 6.48 -21.07 2.88
CA TYR A 337 7.00 -19.81 3.43
C TYR A 337 6.81 -19.67 4.95
N CYS A 338 5.76 -20.27 5.51
CA CYS A 338 5.57 -20.36 6.95
C CYS A 338 6.76 -21.07 7.61
N ALA A 339 7.14 -22.23 7.08
CA ALA A 339 8.30 -22.96 7.59
C ALA A 339 9.62 -22.21 7.37
N MET A 340 9.76 -21.45 6.27
CA MET A 340 10.93 -20.58 6.07
C MET A 340 11.02 -19.47 7.12
N ALA A 341 9.91 -18.80 7.41
CA ALA A 341 9.84 -17.77 8.45
C ALA A 341 10.17 -18.37 9.83
N ALA A 342 9.56 -19.51 10.17
CA ALA A 342 9.83 -20.22 11.42
C ALA A 342 11.30 -20.64 11.54
N GLN A 343 11.90 -21.11 10.45
CA GLN A 343 13.33 -21.45 10.44
C GLN A 343 14.22 -20.23 10.63
N THR A 344 13.84 -19.09 10.03
CA THR A 344 14.57 -17.83 10.18
C THR A 344 14.54 -17.35 11.64
N LEU A 345 13.38 -17.41 12.31
CA LEU A 345 13.27 -17.09 13.74
C LEU A 345 14.05 -18.08 14.62
N SER A 346 13.90 -19.38 14.37
CA SER A 346 14.59 -20.46 15.12
C SER A 346 16.11 -20.28 15.08
N ALA A 347 16.68 -19.96 13.92
CA ALA A 347 18.11 -19.72 13.75
C ALA A 347 18.62 -18.51 14.57
N CYS A 348 17.75 -17.57 14.94
CA CYS A 348 18.11 -16.40 15.75
C CYS A 348 18.03 -16.65 17.26
N CYS A 349 17.50 -17.79 17.71
CA CYS A 349 17.26 -18.10 19.13
C CYS A 349 18.52 -18.64 19.85
N PHE A 350 19.66 -17.94 19.81
CA PHE A 350 20.86 -18.26 20.60
C PHE A 350 21.22 -17.17 21.64
N ARG A 351 21.87 -17.57 22.74
CA ARG A 351 21.99 -16.81 24.02
C ARG A 351 22.53 -15.38 23.92
N ASP A 352 23.28 -15.02 22.88
CA ASP A 352 24.07 -13.78 22.86
C ASP A 352 23.38 -12.57 22.19
N ASN A 353 22.17 -12.71 21.65
CA ASN A 353 21.50 -11.63 20.91
C ASN A 353 20.31 -10.98 21.66
N VAL A 354 20.54 -10.56 22.91
CA VAL A 354 19.52 -10.00 23.84
C VAL A 354 18.73 -8.83 23.23
N ARG A 355 19.35 -8.02 22.37
CA ARG A 355 18.68 -6.90 21.70
C ARG A 355 17.64 -7.36 20.68
N LEU A 356 17.97 -8.38 19.88
CA LEU A 356 17.08 -8.91 18.85
C LEU A 356 15.84 -9.58 19.48
N TYR A 357 16.03 -10.34 20.56
CA TYR A 357 14.95 -11.08 21.24
C TYR A 357 13.75 -10.22 21.63
N ARG A 358 13.97 -8.95 22.02
CA ARG A 358 12.89 -8.04 22.40
C ARG A 358 11.90 -7.79 21.27
N TYR A 359 12.38 -7.87 20.02
CA TYR A 359 11.56 -7.68 18.83
C TYR A 359 11.01 -8.99 18.29
N LEU A 360 11.53 -10.16 18.71
CA LEU A 360 11.10 -11.45 18.17
C LEU A 360 9.76 -11.93 18.71
N VAL A 361 9.38 -11.55 19.94
CA VAL A 361 8.18 -12.09 20.62
C VAL A 361 6.90 -11.93 19.78
N PRO A 362 6.55 -10.75 19.25
CA PRO A 362 5.33 -10.60 18.45
C PRO A 362 5.34 -11.47 17.18
N HIS A 363 6.52 -11.73 16.60
CA HIS A 363 6.64 -12.57 15.41
C HIS A 363 6.54 -14.06 15.73
N ILE A 364 6.90 -14.48 16.94
CA ILE A 364 6.75 -15.87 17.40
C ILE A 364 5.29 -16.17 17.72
N ASP A 365 4.59 -15.26 18.40
CA ASP A 365 3.17 -15.42 18.75
C ASP A 365 2.25 -15.42 17.51
N GLU A 366 2.74 -14.88 16.39
CA GLU A 366 2.04 -14.86 15.10
C GLU A 366 2.09 -16.21 14.35
N MET A 367 3.08 -17.07 14.66
CA MET A 367 3.26 -18.38 14.01
C MET A 367 2.39 -19.45 14.65
#